data_AF-A0AAP5I5U6-F1
#
_entry.id   AF-A0AAP5I5U6-F1
#
_cell.length_a   1.000
_cell.length_b   1.000
_cell.length_c   1.000
_cell.angle_alpha   90.00
_cell.angle_beta   90.00
_cell.angle_gamma   90.00
#
_symmetry.space_group_name_H-M   'P 1'
#
loop_
_entity.id
_entity.type
_entity.pdbx_description
1 polymer ?
#
loop_
_entity_poly.entity_id
_entity_poly.type
_entity_poly.pdbx_seq_one_letter_code
_entity_poly.pdbx_strand_id
1 'polypeptide(L)' 'MVLSFIAYVLAHWAYLSIATTDLPDWGQAAQIAFQTFFPQLLLSYFLLELERIRPIALSHGIDIQISRCKI' A
#
# COMPACT_ATOMS: atom_id res chain seq x y z
N MET A 1 -14.10 -12.07 -10.33
CA MET A 1 -14.97 -10.88 -10.53
C MET A 1 -14.64 -9.75 -9.55
N VAL A 2 -14.58 -9.98 -8.24
CA VAL A 2 -14.27 -8.93 -7.25
C VAL A 2 -12.92 -8.24 -7.51
N LEU A 3 -11.87 -9.01 -7.81
CA LEU A 3 -10.53 -8.46 -8.07
C LEU A 3 -10.49 -7.55 -9.31
N SER A 4 -11.18 -7.95 -10.38
CA SER A 4 -11.29 -7.14 -11.61
C SER A 4 -12.05 -5.84 -11.37
N PHE A 5 -13.08 -5.86 -10.52
CA PHE A 5 -13.82 -4.67 -10.14
C PHE A 5 -12.97 -3.70 -9.32
N ILE A 6 -12.20 -4.21 -8.35
CA ILE A 6 -11.26 -3.41 -7.56
C ILE A 6 -10.19 -2.76 -8.46
N ALA A 7 -9.62 -3.53 -9.39
CA ALA A 7 -8.62 -3.02 -10.33
C ALA A 7 -9.17 -1.88 -11.21
N TYR A 8 -10.43 -2.02 -11.69
CA TYR A 8 -11.09 -0.97 -12.45
C TYR A 8 -11.30 0.31 -11.62
N VAL A 9 -11.82 0.19 -10.39
CA VAL A 9 -12.04 1.34 -9.51
C VAL A 9 -10.73 2.07 -9.19
N LEU A 10 -9.65 1.33 -8.96
CA LEU A 10 -8.32 1.89 -8.69
C LEU A 10 -7.75 2.64 -9.90
N ALA A 11 -7.84 2.05 -11.10
CA ALA A 11 -7.39 2.69 -12.33
C ALA A 11 -8.22 3.95 -12.63
N HIS A 12 -9.53 3.91 -12.38
CA HIS A 12 -10.41 5.06 -12.58
C HIS A 12 -10.12 6.20 -11.59
N TRP A 13 -9.88 5.87 -10.32
CA TRP A 13 -9.44 6.84 -9.33
C TRP A 13 -8.11 7.49 -9.72
N ALA A 14 -7.13 6.70 -10.16
CA ALA A 14 -5.84 7.21 -10.59
C ALA A 14 -5.96 8.12 -11.81
N TYR A 15 -6.79 7.77 -12.80
CA TYR A 15 -7.07 8.67 -13.93
C TYR A 15 -7.60 10.03 -13.48
N LEU A 16 -8.61 10.05 -12.59
CA LEU A 16 -9.17 11.28 -12.04
C LEU A 16 -8.14 12.09 -11.25
N SER A 17 -7.18 11.43 -10.59
CA SER A 17 -6.16 12.09 -9.78
C SER A 17 -5.13 12.89 -10.60
N ILE A 18 -4.96 12.56 -11.90
CA ILE A 18 -3.95 13.17 -12.77
C ILE A 18 -4.47 14.46 -13.43
N ALA A 19 -5.79 14.74 -13.33
CA ALA A 19 -6.45 15.95 -13.84
C ALA A 19 -6.14 16.27 -15.33
N THR A 20 -5.90 15.24 -16.15
CA THR A 20 -5.59 15.39 -17.58
C THR A 20 -6.85 15.35 -18.45
N THR A 21 -6.86 16.15 -19.51
CA THR A 21 -7.92 16.18 -20.53
C THR A 21 -7.66 15.24 -21.71
N ASP A 22 -6.50 14.57 -21.73
CA ASP A 22 -6.12 13.63 -22.78
C ASP A 22 -6.83 12.28 -22.64
N LEU A 23 -6.79 11.47 -23.71
CA LEU A 23 -7.34 10.12 -23.68
C LEU A 23 -6.74 9.31 -22.52
N PRO A 24 -7.55 8.50 -21.81
CA PRO A 24 -7.08 7.74 -20.67
C PRO A 24 -6.08 6.66 -21.10
N ASP A 25 -4.82 6.83 -20.68
CA ASP A 25 -3.85 5.73 -20.66
C ASP A 25 -4.11 4.87 -19.41
N TRP A 26 -4.87 3.79 -19.62
CA TRP A 26 -5.21 2.85 -18.55
C TRP A 26 -3.99 2.14 -17.96
N GLY A 27 -2.90 1.99 -18.72
CA GLY A 27 -1.66 1.42 -18.24
C GLY A 27 -0.98 2.36 -17.24
N GLN A 28 -0.86 3.63 -17.60
CA GLN A 28 -0.31 4.66 -16.73
C GLN A 28 -1.15 4.84 -15.45
N ALA A 29 -2.48 4.90 -15.58
CA ALA A 29 -3.37 5.04 -14.44
C ALA A 29 -3.26 3.84 -13.46
N ALA A 30 -3.19 2.61 -13.98
CA ALA A 30 -2.98 1.43 -13.16
C ALA A 30 -1.63 1.47 -12.42
N GLN A 31 -0.57 1.93 -13.09
CA GLN A 31 0.75 2.08 -12.47
C GLN A 31 0.75 3.12 -11.35
N ILE A 32 0.08 4.26 -11.55
CA ILE A 32 -0.03 5.32 -10.53
C ILE A 32 -0.83 4.85 -9.32
N ALA A 33 -1.95 4.14 -9.55
CA ALA A 33 -2.70 3.51 -8.46
C ALA A 33 -1.78 2.58 -7.66
N PHE A 34 -1.06 1.68 -8.36
CA PHE A 34 -0.16 0.75 -7.70
C PHE A 34 0.93 1.48 -6.90
N GLN A 35 1.62 2.45 -7.48
CA GLN A 35 2.67 3.22 -6.80
C GLN A 35 2.16 4.01 -5.59
N THR A 36 0.88 4.40 -5.58
CA THR A 36 0.27 5.13 -4.47
C THR A 36 -0.10 4.20 -3.32
N PHE A 37 -0.75 3.06 -3.61
CA PHE A 37 -1.24 2.14 -2.57
C PHE A 37 -0.17 1.16 -2.09
N PHE A 38 0.76 0.75 -2.95
CA PHE A 38 1.76 -0.26 -2.63
C PHE A 38 2.66 0.11 -1.45
N PRO A 39 3.18 1.35 -1.32
CA PRO A 39 4.01 1.72 -0.17
C PRO A 39 3.27 1.60 1.16
N GLN A 40 1.99 1.99 1.20
CA GLN A 40 1.16 1.91 2.40
C GLN A 40 0.82 0.45 2.73
N LEU A 41 0.47 -0.36 1.73
CA LEU A 41 0.27 -1.79 1.93
C LEU A 41 1.55 -2.45 2.44
N LEU A 42 2.68 -2.23 1.76
CA LEU A 42 3.96 -2.82 2.13
C LEU A 42 4.34 -2.45 3.57
N LEU A 43 4.21 -1.17 3.94
CA LEU A 43 4.51 -0.72 5.29
C LEU A 43 3.58 -1.37 6.33
N SER A 44 2.27 -1.43 6.07
CA SER A 44 1.31 -2.04 6.99
C SER A 44 1.55 -3.55 7.18
N TYR A 45 1.80 -4.27 6.09
CA TYR A 45 2.18 -5.69 6.14
C TYR A 45 3.51 -5.91 6.87
N PHE A 46 4.50 -5.06 6.62
CA PHE A 46 5.80 -5.15 7.28
C PHE A 46 5.69 -4.90 8.79
N LEU A 47 4.91 -3.90 9.21
CA LEU A 47 4.68 -3.63 10.63
C LEU A 47 3.91 -4.76 11.32
N LEU A 48 2.91 -5.34 10.63
CA LEU A 48 2.19 -6.51 11.14
C LEU A 48 3.13 -7.71 11.34
N GLU A 49 4.01 -7.94 10.38
CA GLU A 49 4.99 -9.02 10.44
C GLU A 49 6.02 -8.80 11.56
N LEU A 50 6.49 -7.57 11.75
CA LEU A 50 7.35 -7.21 12.89
C LEU A 50 6.67 -7.44 14.23
N GLU A 51 5.39 -7.10 14.35
CA GLU A 51 4.62 -7.35 15.56
C GLU A 51 4.44 -8.85 15.83
N ARG A 52 4.26 -9.65 14.78
CA ARG A 52 4.22 -11.12 14.85
C ARG A 52 5.54 -11.73 15.30
N ILE A 53 6.67 -11.19 14.85
CA ILE A 53 8.01 -11.69 15.17
C ILE A 53 8.50 -11.16 16.53
N ARG A 54 7.95 -10.06 17.04
CA ARG A 54 8.32 -9.45 18.33
C ARG A 54 8.49 -10.46 19.49
N PRO A 55 7.56 -11.40 19.77
CA PRO A 55 7.74 -12.36 20.88
C PRO A 55 8.95 -13.28 20.68
N ILE A 56 9.27 -13.64 19.44
CA ILE A 56 10.43 -14.47 19.10
C ILE A 56 11.71 -13.64 19.23
N ALA A 57 11.71 -12.40 18.76
CA ALA A 57 12.84 -11.49 18.94
C ALA A 57 13.14 -11.27 20.43
N LEU A 58 12.09 -11.11 21.25
CA LEU A 58 12.20 -10.91 22.70
C LEU A 58 12.79 -12.13 23.39
N SER A 59 12.46 -13.35 22.97
CA SER A 59 13.08 -14.57 23.51
C SER A 59 14.58 -14.68 23.19
N HIS A 60 15.05 -13.94 22.18
CA HIS A 60 16.47 -13.83 21.82
C HIS A 60 17.13 -12.56 22.40
N GLY A 61 16.43 -11.81 23.27
CA GLY A 61 16.95 -10.60 23.91
C GLY A 61 16.85 -9.33 23.04
N ILE A 62 16.12 -9.37 21.93
CA ILE A 62 15.91 -8.21 21.05
C ILE A 62 14.51 -7.63 21.33
N ASP A 63 14.48 -6.43 21.93
CA ASP A 63 13.23 -5.68 22.15
C ASP A 63 12.92 -4.79 20.94
N ILE A 64 11.85 -5.10 20.22
CA ILE A 64 11.39 -4.34 19.04
C ILE A 64 10.28 -3.39 19.45
N GLN A 65 10.60 -2.10 19.56
CA GLN A 65 9.64 -1.04 19.87
C GLN A 65 9.17 -0.34 18.59
N ILE A 66 7.86 -0.34 18.34
CA ILE A 66 7.25 0.36 17.21
C ILE A 66 6.60 1.65 17.73
N SER A 67 7.27 2.78 17.51
CA SER A 67 6.71 4.10 17.83
C SER A 67 5.90 4.62 16.65
N ARG A 68 4.57 4.72 16.81
CA ARG A 68 3.72 5.35 15.80
C ARG A 68 3.83 6.88 15.94
N CYS A 69 4.45 7.53 14.96
CA CYS A 69 4.44 8.98 14.87
C CYS A 69 3.09 9.43 14.30
N LYS A 70 2.29 10.18 15.07
CA LYS A 70 1.13 10.90 14.51
C LYS A 70 1.66 12.17 13.86
N ILE A 71 1.42 12.32 12.55
CA ILE A 71 1.53 13.59 11.82
C ILE A 71 0.22 14.35 12.01
#